data_AF-A0A3M7R5B7-F1
#
_entry.id   AF-A0A3M7R5B7-F1
#
_cell.length_a   1.000
_cell.length_b   1.000
_cell.length_c   1.000
_cell.angle_alpha   90.00
_cell.angle_beta   90.00
_cell.angle_gamma   90.00
#
_symmetry.space_group_name_H-M   'P 1'
#
loop_
_entity.id
_entity.type
_entity.pdbx_description
1 polymer ?
#
loop_
_entity_poly.entity_id
_entity_poly.type
_entity_poly.pdbx_seq_one_letter_code
_entity_poly.pdbx_strand_id
1 'polypeptide(L)' 'MENILNSKLNKGLGYSIEERQRLGIHGLLPPCVQTQKDQEKLVLENLKRIKEDIDKYIYLMHLLD' A
#
# COMPACT_ATOMS: atom_id res chain seq x y z
N MET A 1 5.52 13.42 -9.19
CA MET A 1 5.26 13.11 -7.76
C MET A 1 3.77 13.04 -7.40
N GLU A 2 2.87 13.54 -8.25
CA GLU A 2 1.41 13.60 -8.01
C GLU A 2 0.74 12.22 -7.82
N ASN A 3 1.30 11.15 -8.40
CA ASN A 3 0.68 9.82 -8.40
C ASN A 3 0.84 9.02 -7.09
N ILE A 4 1.87 9.28 -6.28
CA ILE A 4 2.00 8.63 -4.95
C ILE A 4 1.15 9.35 -3.91
N LEU A 5 1.00 10.66 -4.03
CA LEU A 5 0.23 11.49 -3.09
C LEU A 5 -1.28 11.40 -3.33
N ASN A 6 -1.70 10.89 -4.49
CA ASN A 6 -3.10 10.65 -4.81
C ASN A 6 -3.47 9.20 -4.46
N SER A 7 -4.19 9.00 -3.36
CA SER A 7 -4.60 7.67 -2.89
C SER A 7 -5.34 6.84 -3.96
N LYS A 8 -6.14 7.49 -4.82
CA LYS A 8 -6.86 6.79 -5.91
C LYS A 8 -5.94 6.17 -6.97
N LEU A 9 -4.71 6.67 -7.11
CA LEU A 9 -3.73 6.21 -8.09
C LEU A 9 -2.57 5.46 -7.45
N ASN A 10 -2.48 5.47 -6.12
CA ASN A 10 -1.37 4.91 -5.37
C ASN A 10 -1.45 3.38 -5.32
N LYS A 11 -0.43 2.71 -5.87
CA LYS A 11 -0.30 1.24 -5.81
C LYS A 11 0.64 0.79 -4.68
N GLY A 12 1.24 1.72 -3.94
CA GLY A 12 2.27 1.46 -2.95
C GLY A 12 3.42 0.63 -3.53
N LEU A 13 3.72 -0.52 -2.92
CA LEU A 13 4.74 -1.45 -3.40
C LEU A 13 4.32 -2.23 -4.66
N GLY A 14 3.09 -2.04 -5.13
CA GLY A 14 2.53 -2.68 -6.33
C GLY A 14 3.03 -2.11 -7.65
N TYR A 15 3.73 -0.96 -7.64
CA TYR A 15 4.37 -0.45 -8.85
C TYR A 15 5.52 -1.38 -9.28
N SER A 16 5.52 -1.78 -10.55
CA SER A 16 6.66 -2.47 -11.16
C SER A 16 7.88 -1.55 -11.22
N ILE A 17 9.07 -2.13 -11.40
CA ILE A 17 10.30 -1.34 -11.52
C ILE A 17 10.23 -0.36 -12.71
N GLU A 18 9.66 -0.81 -13.84
CA GLU A 18 9.46 0.00 -15.03
C GLU A 18 8.50 1.16 -14.78
N GLU A 19 7.36 0.91 -14.12
CA GLU A 19 6.42 1.97 -13.71
C GLU A 19 7.11 2.98 -12.80
N ARG A 20 7.91 2.52 -11.83
CA ARG A 20 8.64 3.41 -10.91
C ARG A 20 9.61 4.32 -11.63
N GLN A 21 10.35 3.80 -12.60
CA GLN A 21 11.29 4.58 -13.41
C GLN A 21 10.56 5.61 -14.28
N ARG A 22 9.49 5.20 -14.97
CA ARG A 22 8.67 6.10 -15.81
C ARG A 22 8.00 7.22 -15.02
N LEU A 23 7.53 6.91 -13.82
CA LEU A 23 6.85 7.87 -12.93
C LEU A 23 7.83 8.72 -12.11
N GLY A 24 9.14 8.46 -12.20
CA GLY A 24 10.17 9.20 -11.47
C GLY A 24 10.14 8.96 -9.95
N ILE A 25 9.68 7.78 -9.52
CA ILE A 25 9.56 7.39 -8.10
C ILE A 25 10.52 6.25 -7.72
N HIS A 26 11.38 5.84 -8.65
CA HIS A 26 12.43 4.87 -8.38
C HIS A 26 13.40 5.42 -7.33
N GLY A 27 13.66 4.65 -6.27
CA GLY A 27 14.44 5.07 -5.10
C GLY A 27 13.61 5.66 -3.95
N LEU A 28 12.35 6.06 -4.18
CA LEU A 28 11.44 6.54 -3.12
C LEU A 28 10.68 5.39 -2.42
N LEU A 29 10.60 4.24 -3.08
CA LEU A 29 9.96 3.04 -2.56
C LEU A 29 11.02 1.96 -2.26
N PRO A 30 10.83 1.13 -1.22
CA PRO A 30 11.65 -0.06 -0.99
C PRO A 30 11.84 -0.91 -2.26
N PRO A 31 12.97 -1.61 -2.42
CA PRO A 31 13.29 -2.31 -3.68
C PRO A 31 12.36 -3.51 -3.97
N CYS A 32 11.57 -3.97 -3.00
CA CYS A 32 10.61 -5.03 -3.20
C CYS A 32 9.39 -4.55 -4.01
N VAL A 33 8.91 -5.41 -4.90
CA VAL A 33 7.63 -5.27 -5.60
C VAL A 33 6.68 -6.31 -5.01
N GLN A 34 5.47 -5.89 -4.66
CA GLN A 34 4.45 -6.78 -4.09
C GLN A 34 3.27 -6.93 -5.04
N THR A 35 2.69 -8.12 -5.11
CA THR A 35 1.40 -8.28 -5.80
C THR A 35 0.26 -7.79 -4.93
N GLN A 36 -0.91 -7.51 -5.54
CA GLN A 36 -2.11 -7.16 -4.80
C GLN A 36 -2.50 -8.23 -3.77
N LYS A 37 -2.29 -9.52 -4.10
CA LYS A 37 -2.55 -10.64 -3.18
C LYS A 37 -1.61 -10.65 -1.98
N ASP A 38 -0.35 -10.29 -2.17
CA ASP A 38 0.62 -10.19 -1.06
C ASP A 38 0.23 -9.06 -0.11
N GLN A 39 -0.18 -7.92 -0.68
CA GLN A 39 -0.66 -6.76 0.09
C GLN A 39 -1.94 -7.09 0.87
N GLU A 40 -2.92 -7.75 0.23
CA GLU A 40 -4.15 -8.21 0.87
C GLU A 40 -3.86 -9.16 2.04
N LYS A 41 -2.97 -10.13 1.83
CA LYS A 41 -2.57 -11.07 2.88
C LYS A 41 -1.99 -10.34 4.10
N LEU A 42 -1.12 -9.34 3.87
CA LEU A 42 -0.53 -8.55 4.96
C LEU A 42 -1.60 -7.76 5.74
N VAL A 43 -2.55 -7.15 5.03
CA VAL A 43 -3.68 -6.43 5.63
C VAL A 43 -4.52 -7.37 6.50
N LEU A 44 -4.86 -8.56 5.99
CA LEU A 44 -5.62 -9.56 6.74
C LEU A 44 -4.87 -10.08 7.97
N GLU A 45 -3.56 -10.28 7.86
CA GLU A 45 -2.72 -10.67 8.99
C GLU A 45 -2.65 -9.58 10.06
N ASN A 46 -2.62 -8.31 9.67
CA ASN A 46 -2.65 -7.19 10.61
C ASN A 46 -4.02 -7.07 11.29
N LEU A 47 -5.11 -7.17 10.53
CA LEU A 47 -6.48 -7.17 11.08
C LEU A 47 -6.70 -8.27 12.11
N LYS A 48 -6.15 -9.46 11.88
CA LYS A 48 -6.21 -10.59 12.84
C LYS A 48 -5.45 -10.32 14.15
N ARG A 49 -4.44 -9.45 14.14
CA ARG A 49 -3.65 -9.08 15.33
C ARG A 49 -4.32 -7.97 16.15
N ILE A 50 -5.11 -7.12 15.51
CA ILE A 50 -5.84 -6.05 16.18
C ILE A 50 -7.01 -6.65 16.97
N LYS A 51 -7.08 -6.36 18.28
CA LYS A 51 -8.10 -6.93 19.16
C LYS A 51 -9.40 -6.14 19.12
N GLU A 52 -9.31 -4.84 19.36
CA GLU A 52 -10.47 -3.95 19.47
C GLU A 52 -11.07 -3.63 18.09
N ASP A 53 -12.39 -3.66 17.98
CA ASP A 53 -13.06 -3.45 16.70
C ASP A 53 -12.96 -1.99 16.22
N ILE A 54 -12.88 -1.02 17.14
CA ILE A 54 -12.65 0.38 16.80
C ILE A 54 -11.28 0.58 16.13
N ASP A 55 -10.25 -0.14 16.58
CA ASP A 55 -8.91 -0.06 16.00
C ASP A 55 -8.88 -0.71 14.61
N LYS A 56 -9.66 -1.79 14.39
CA LYS A 56 -9.82 -2.37 13.04
C LYS A 56 -10.50 -1.39 12.09
N TYR A 57 -11.52 -0.69 12.56
CA TYR A 57 -12.18 0.36 11.79
C TYR A 57 -11.20 1.48 11.41
N ILE A 58 -10.46 2.02 12.38
CA ILE A 58 -9.46 3.08 12.12
C ILE A 58 -8.39 2.59 11.13
N TYR A 59 -7.92 1.35 11.28
CA TYR A 59 -6.94 0.77 10.37
C TYR A 59 -7.47 0.68 8.93
N LEU A 60 -8.71 0.22 8.74
CA LEU A 60 -9.34 0.13 7.43
C LEU A 60 -9.62 1.52 6.83
N MET A 61 -9.98 2.50 7.64
CA MET A 61 -10.16 3.88 7.18
C MET A 61 -8.84 4.49 6.70
N HIS A 62 -7.73 4.29 7.43
CA HIS A 62 -6.40 4.72 6.97
C HIS A 62 -5.92 3.99 5.71
N LEU A 63 -6.43 2.78 5.44
CA LEU A 63 -6.13 2.06 4.20
C LEU A 63 -6.91 2.61 3.00
N LEU A 64 -8.08 3.22 3.25
CA LEU A 64 -8.94 3.82 2.23
C LEU A 64 -8.49 5.23 1.81
N ASP A 65 -7.96 6.00 2.76
CA ASP A 65 -7.50 7.39 2.58
C ASP A 65 -6.23 7.51 1.72
#